data_AF-A0A6I3XP47-F1
#
_entry.id   AF-A0A6I3XP47-F1
#
_cell.length_a   1.000
_cell.length_b   1.000
_cell.length_c   1.000
_cell.angle_alpha   90.00
_cell.angle_beta   90.00
_cell.angle_gamma   90.00
#
_symmetry.space_group_name_H-M   'P 1'
#
loop_
_entity.id
_entity.type
_entity.pdbx_description
1 polymer ?
#
loop_
_entity_poly.entity_id
_entity_poly.type
_entity_poly.pdbx_seq_one_letter_code
_entity_poly.pdbx_strand_id
1 'polypeptide(L)'
;MKTFIRMVGMAVLLLAASSLASAGARVTYVATEKMTDVPRFSSDRESMEIHFRETIEKLAEKLPAGQQLNVEFLDIDLAGDQFPRVAIQDVRVLKGRADWPRMHLRYTLEENGQVIKSGEPKLADPNYLMSSNLYNNEQYSHEKQMLEDWFRKDLLGKSR
;
A
#
# COMPACT_ATOMS: atom_id res chain seq x y z
N MET A 1 -46.11 51.08 18.72
CA MET A 1 -45.41 50.27 19.74
C MET A 1 -45.01 48.93 19.12
N LYS A 2 -43.82 48.43 19.49
CA LYS A 2 -43.25 47.09 19.23
C LYS A 2 -42.48 46.94 17.91
N THR A 3 -41.26 47.46 17.84
CA THR A 3 -39.94 46.83 18.10
C THR A 3 -39.34 46.10 16.89
N PHE A 4 -38.29 46.72 16.36
CA PHE A 4 -37.32 46.20 15.39
C PHE A 4 -36.53 45.02 15.99
N ILE A 5 -36.31 43.97 15.21
CA ILE A 5 -35.24 42.99 15.46
C ILE A 5 -34.33 43.02 14.24
N ARG A 6 -33.14 43.61 14.41
CA ARG A 6 -32.02 43.52 13.48
C ARG A 6 -31.29 42.20 13.76
N MET A 7 -31.39 41.23 12.86
CA MET A 7 -30.47 40.08 12.88
C MET A 7 -29.19 40.48 12.15
N VAL A 8 -28.09 40.54 12.90
CA VAL A 8 -26.73 40.61 12.36
C VAL A 8 -26.36 39.20 11.91
N GLY A 9 -26.31 38.99 10.59
CA GLY A 9 -25.81 37.74 10.01
C GLY A 9 -24.30 37.70 10.11
N MET A 10 -23.79 36.80 10.96
CA MET A 10 -22.37 36.53 11.12
C MET A 10 -21.87 35.75 9.89
N ALA A 11 -21.08 36.42 9.05
CA ALA A 11 -20.39 35.77 7.93
C ALA A 11 -19.30 34.85 8.48
N VAL A 12 -19.57 33.55 8.51
CA VAL A 12 -18.55 32.52 8.74
C VAL A 12 -17.73 32.41 7.46
N LEU A 13 -16.54 33.03 7.45
CA LEU A 13 -15.50 32.72 6.48
C LEU A 13 -15.10 31.26 6.69
N LEU A 14 -15.60 30.38 5.83
CA LEU A 14 -15.02 29.05 5.62
C LEU A 14 -13.59 29.25 5.11
N LEU A 15 -12.62 29.17 6.02
CA LEU A 15 -11.24 28.88 5.67
C LEU A 15 -11.24 27.46 5.09
N ALA A 16 -11.28 27.38 3.76
CA ALA A 16 -10.89 26.17 3.06
C ALA A 16 -9.41 25.93 3.44
N ALA A 17 -9.18 25.00 4.36
CA ALA A 17 -7.85 24.48 4.59
C ALA A 17 -7.45 23.74 3.32
N SER A 18 -6.75 24.45 2.43
CA SER A 18 -6.02 23.83 1.33
C SER A 18 -5.00 22.92 1.98
N SER A 19 -5.34 21.64 2.14
CA SER A 19 -4.33 20.62 2.41
C SER A 19 -3.33 20.77 1.28
N LEU A 20 -2.10 21.17 1.60
CA LEU A 20 -0.96 20.93 0.73
C LEU A 20 -0.88 19.41 0.60
N ALA A 21 -1.60 18.87 -0.39
CA ALA A 21 -1.47 17.50 -0.80
C ALA A 21 -0.07 17.39 -1.40
N SER A 22 0.91 17.06 -0.55
CA SER A 22 2.18 16.58 -1.05
C SER A 22 1.87 15.40 -1.95
N ALA A 23 2.46 15.37 -3.15
CA ALA A 23 2.46 14.13 -3.91
C ALA A 23 3.17 13.08 -3.04
N GLY A 24 2.60 11.88 -2.94
CA GLY A 24 3.13 10.87 -2.04
C GLY A 24 2.17 9.72 -1.79
N ALA A 25 2.53 8.88 -0.81
CA ALA A 25 1.72 7.75 -0.39
C ALA A 25 1.34 7.82 1.09
N ARG A 26 0.20 7.23 1.43
CA ARG A 26 -0.17 6.87 2.79
C ARG A 26 -0.45 5.38 2.81
N VAL A 27 0.20 4.68 3.72
CA VAL A 27 0.10 3.22 3.85
C VAL A 27 -0.45 2.86 5.22
N THR A 28 -1.43 1.96 5.24
CA THR A 28 -1.99 1.40 6.47
C THR A 28 -2.11 -0.12 6.35
N TYR A 29 -2.11 -0.81 7.49
CA TYR A 29 -2.25 -2.26 7.58
C TYR A 29 -3.48 -2.58 8.42
N VAL A 30 -4.38 -3.40 7.89
CA VAL A 30 -5.62 -3.77 8.58
C VAL A 30 -5.39 -5.08 9.34
N ALA A 31 -5.21 -4.98 10.65
CA ALA A 31 -5.04 -6.13 11.56
C ALA A 31 -3.95 -7.11 11.08
N THR A 32 -2.71 -6.63 10.92
CA THR A 32 -1.56 -7.40 10.41
C THR A 32 -1.40 -8.75 11.07
N GLU A 33 -1.70 -8.87 12.37
CA GLU A 33 -1.62 -10.12 13.13
C GLU A 33 -2.60 -11.23 12.70
N LYS A 34 -3.58 -10.91 11.84
CA LYS A 34 -4.59 -11.85 11.33
C LYS A 34 -4.42 -12.18 9.85
N MET A 35 -3.40 -11.63 9.20
CA MET A 35 -3.12 -11.87 7.78
C MET A 35 -2.59 -13.29 7.54
N THR A 36 -2.75 -13.78 6.31
CA THR A 36 -2.53 -15.16 5.90
C THR A 36 -1.12 -15.68 6.21
N ASP A 37 -0.08 -14.96 5.78
CA ASP A 37 1.31 -15.25 6.13
C ASP A 37 2.11 -13.95 6.32
N VAL A 38 2.44 -13.68 7.58
CA VAL A 38 3.30 -12.57 8.01
C VAL A 38 4.27 -13.09 9.08
N PRO A 39 5.39 -12.40 9.35
CA PRO A 39 6.34 -12.83 10.36
C PRO A 39 5.70 -13.08 11.73
N ARG A 40 6.22 -14.04 12.48
CA ARG A 40 5.63 -14.41 13.79
C ARG A 40 5.90 -13.34 14.85
N PHE A 41 7.13 -12.84 14.90
CA PHE A 41 7.56 -11.88 15.89
C PHE A 41 7.10 -10.48 15.52
N SER A 42 6.75 -9.67 16.52
CA SER A 42 6.25 -8.30 16.29
C SER A 42 7.31 -7.40 15.66
N SER A 43 8.58 -7.56 16.02
CA SER A 43 9.71 -6.81 15.43
C SER A 43 9.85 -7.07 13.93
N ASP A 44 9.71 -8.33 13.53
CA ASP A 44 9.89 -8.74 12.14
C ASP A 44 8.68 -8.31 11.31
N ARG A 45 7.47 -8.30 11.90
CA ARG A 45 6.27 -7.71 11.29
C ARG A 45 6.41 -6.20 11.12
N GLU A 46 6.90 -5.49 12.13
CA GLU A 46 7.15 -4.04 12.01
C GLU A 46 8.16 -3.75 10.90
N SER A 47 9.24 -4.54 10.79
CA SER A 47 10.21 -4.44 9.70
C SER A 47 9.56 -4.71 8.33
N MET A 48 8.70 -5.73 8.21
CA MET A 48 7.92 -6.00 6.99
C MET A 48 7.05 -4.80 6.61
N GLU A 49 6.31 -4.24 7.57
CA GLU A 49 5.45 -3.07 7.37
C GLU A 49 6.24 -1.84 6.90
N ILE A 50 7.46 -1.64 7.41
CA ILE A 50 8.37 -0.60 6.95
C ILE A 50 8.77 -0.85 5.48
N HIS A 51 9.21 -2.07 5.14
CA HIS A 51 9.63 -2.39 3.78
C HIS A 51 8.52 -2.19 2.73
N PHE A 52 7.29 -2.58 3.04
CA PHE A 52 6.17 -2.36 2.12
C PHE A 52 5.72 -0.90 2.08
N ARG A 53 5.79 -0.17 3.19
CA ARG A 53 5.52 1.27 3.21
C ARG A 53 6.51 2.02 2.31
N GLU A 54 7.80 1.80 2.52
CA GLU A 54 8.87 2.42 1.72
C GLU A 54 8.75 2.07 0.24
N THR A 55 8.34 0.84 -0.08
CA THR A 55 8.12 0.42 -1.47
C THR A 55 6.99 1.22 -2.11
N ILE A 56 5.84 1.36 -1.43
CA ILE A 56 4.70 2.14 -1.95
C ILE A 56 5.05 3.64 -2.02
N GLU A 57 5.76 4.19 -1.04
CA GLU A 57 6.23 5.58 -1.06
C GLU A 57 7.14 5.85 -2.26
N LYS A 58 8.12 4.97 -2.51
CA LYS A 58 9.01 5.04 -3.68
C LYS A 58 8.26 4.90 -5.00
N LEU A 59 7.22 4.07 -5.05
CA LEU A 59 6.35 3.97 -6.22
C LEU A 59 5.59 5.27 -6.46
N ALA A 60 5.05 5.88 -5.40
CA ALA A 60 4.28 7.11 -5.49
C ALA A 60 5.11 8.32 -5.97
N GLU A 61 6.43 8.31 -5.82
CA GLU A 61 7.33 9.30 -6.45
C GLU A 61 7.19 9.35 -7.99
N LYS A 62 6.69 8.27 -8.61
CA LYS A 62 6.47 8.18 -10.06
C LYS A 62 5.09 8.73 -10.49
N LEU A 63 4.23 9.13 -9.55
CA LEU A 63 2.91 9.68 -9.87
C LEU A 63 3.03 11.12 -10.42
N PRO A 64 2.07 11.57 -11.23
CA PRO A 64 1.89 12.99 -11.54
C PRO A 64 1.87 13.86 -10.28
N ALA A 65 2.44 15.06 -10.38
CA ALA A 65 2.45 16.01 -9.28
C ALA A 65 1.04 16.36 -8.82
N GLY A 66 0.84 16.45 -7.50
CA GLY A 66 -0.46 16.72 -6.88
C GLY A 66 -1.34 15.49 -6.66
N GLN A 67 -0.88 14.30 -7.05
CA GLN A 67 -1.57 13.04 -6.77
C GLN A 67 -1.11 12.40 -5.45
N GLN A 68 -2.07 11.95 -4.65
CA GLN A 68 -1.86 11.25 -3.40
C GLN A 68 -2.42 9.82 -3.51
N LEU A 69 -1.56 8.83 -3.28
CA LEU A 69 -1.98 7.44 -3.20
C LEU A 69 -2.24 7.06 -1.73
N ASN A 70 -3.39 6.46 -1.44
CA ASN A 70 -3.67 5.81 -0.17
C ASN A 70 -3.79 4.30 -0.42
N VAL A 71 -3.03 3.49 0.32
CA VAL A 71 -3.07 2.02 0.25
C VAL A 71 -3.34 1.44 1.62
N GLU A 72 -4.27 0.51 1.67
CA GLU A 72 -4.56 -0.33 2.82
C GLU A 72 -4.22 -1.78 2.47
N PHE A 73 -3.33 -2.40 3.22
CA PHE A 73 -3.08 -3.83 3.14
C PHE A 73 -4.14 -4.55 3.98
N LEU A 74 -5.00 -5.32 3.31
CA LEU A 74 -6.08 -6.08 3.93
C LEU A 74 -5.68 -7.51 4.25
N ASP A 75 -4.80 -8.09 3.42
CA ASP A 75 -4.22 -9.41 3.62
C ASP A 75 -2.85 -9.50 2.94
N ILE A 76 -1.93 -10.23 3.55
CA ILE A 76 -0.57 -10.47 3.06
C ILE A 76 -0.29 -11.97 3.21
N ASP A 77 0.22 -12.56 2.14
CA ASP A 77 0.67 -13.93 2.07
C ASP A 77 2.03 -13.95 1.38
N LEU A 78 3.09 -14.05 2.18
CA LEU A 78 4.46 -13.93 1.72
C LEU A 78 4.90 -15.14 0.89
N ALA A 79 5.81 -14.90 -0.04
CA ALA A 79 6.42 -15.94 -0.86
C ALA A 79 7.25 -16.90 0.00
N GLY A 80 7.25 -18.17 -0.41
CA GLY A 80 7.99 -19.24 0.23
C GLY A 80 7.32 -19.81 1.47
N ASP A 81 7.69 -21.05 1.79
CA ASP A 81 7.28 -21.70 3.03
C ASP A 81 8.36 -21.56 4.11
N GLN A 82 7.97 -21.35 5.36
CA GLN A 82 8.91 -21.39 6.50
C GLN A 82 9.36 -22.85 6.77
N PHE A 83 10.67 -23.14 6.77
CA PHE A 83 11.18 -24.51 7.02
C PHE A 83 12.55 -24.55 7.72
N PRO A 84 12.77 -25.38 8.78
CA PRO A 84 11.82 -25.84 9.81
C PRO A 84 11.51 -24.71 10.81
N ARG A 85 10.50 -24.88 11.69
CA ARG A 85 10.20 -24.01 12.85
C ARG A 85 11.31 -24.06 13.93
N VAL A 86 12.57 -23.83 13.58
CA VAL A 86 13.68 -23.68 14.52
C VAL A 86 13.88 -22.19 14.83
N ALA A 87 13.82 -21.88 16.12
CA ALA A 87 13.40 -20.60 16.69
C ALA A 87 14.46 -19.47 16.67
N ILE A 88 15.23 -19.31 15.59
CA ILE A 88 16.28 -18.28 15.56
C ILE A 88 16.07 -17.26 14.43
N GLN A 89 15.61 -17.67 13.24
CA GLN A 89 15.36 -16.77 12.11
C GLN A 89 14.26 -17.33 11.17
N ASP A 90 13.46 -16.44 10.57
CA ASP A 90 12.48 -16.80 9.53
C ASP A 90 13.21 -17.15 8.21
N VAL A 91 13.54 -18.43 8.04
CA VAL A 91 14.10 -18.95 6.78
C VAL A 91 12.95 -19.39 5.87
N ARG A 92 12.85 -18.75 4.70
CA ARG A 92 11.84 -19.04 3.67
C ARG A 92 12.42 -19.89 2.56
N VAL A 93 11.75 -20.98 2.23
CA VAL A 93 12.11 -21.89 1.14
C VAL A 93 11.19 -21.64 -0.04
N LEU A 94 11.76 -21.12 -1.12
CA LEU A 94 11.06 -20.92 -2.38
C LEU A 94 11.08 -22.22 -3.19
N LYS A 95 9.90 -22.80 -3.42
CA LYS A 95 9.70 -24.06 -4.12
C LYS A 95 9.22 -23.88 -5.56
N GLY A 96 8.76 -22.68 -5.93
CA GLY A 96 8.18 -22.43 -7.26
C GLY A 96 6.88 -23.19 -7.50
N ARG A 97 6.15 -23.52 -6.42
CA ARG A 97 4.84 -24.15 -6.42
C ARG A 97 3.82 -23.13 -5.91
N ALA A 98 2.86 -23.53 -5.06
CA ALA A 98 1.81 -22.66 -4.51
C ALA A 98 2.29 -21.65 -3.44
N ASP A 99 3.59 -21.42 -3.36
CA ASP A 99 4.29 -20.53 -2.44
C ASP A 99 4.64 -19.18 -3.08
N TRP A 100 3.84 -18.74 -4.06
CA TRP A 100 3.95 -17.42 -4.68
C TRP A 100 3.34 -16.33 -3.77
N PRO A 101 3.83 -15.08 -3.85
CA PRO A 101 3.29 -13.98 -3.05
C PRO A 101 1.85 -13.67 -3.45
N ARG A 102 1.02 -13.33 -2.45
CA ARG A 102 -0.34 -12.82 -2.65
C ARG A 102 -0.59 -11.64 -1.71
N MET A 103 -1.35 -10.66 -2.17
CA MET A 103 -1.76 -9.52 -1.36
C MET A 103 -3.17 -9.10 -1.70
N HIS A 104 -3.96 -8.73 -0.69
CA HIS A 104 -5.25 -8.09 -0.87
C HIS A 104 -5.13 -6.64 -0.44
N LEU A 105 -5.35 -5.72 -1.37
CA LEU A 105 -5.20 -4.29 -1.12
C LEU A 105 -6.54 -3.59 -1.28
N ARG A 106 -6.71 -2.46 -0.61
CA ARG A 106 -7.66 -1.41 -0.98
C ARG A 106 -6.87 -0.13 -1.25
N TYR A 107 -7.24 0.62 -2.29
CA TYR A 107 -6.56 1.87 -2.59
C TYR A 107 -7.50 2.98 -3.07
N THR A 108 -7.07 4.22 -2.83
CA THR A 108 -7.58 5.43 -3.49
C THR A 108 -6.42 6.23 -4.06
N LEU A 109 -6.61 6.80 -5.24
CA LEU A 109 -5.74 7.80 -5.83
C LEU A 109 -6.54 9.10 -5.88
N GLU A 110 -6.00 10.12 -5.24
CA GLU A 110 -6.63 11.42 -5.10
C GLU A 110 -5.83 12.48 -5.84
N GLU A 111 -6.52 13.45 -6.43
CA GLU A 111 -5.93 14.62 -7.05
C GLU A 111 -6.79 15.84 -6.67
N ASN A 112 -6.16 16.90 -6.14
CA ASN A 112 -6.86 18.11 -5.68
C ASN A 112 -8.03 17.83 -4.71
N GLY A 113 -7.88 16.81 -3.86
CA GLY A 113 -8.90 16.40 -2.88
C GLY A 113 -10.08 15.61 -3.46
N GLN A 114 -10.01 15.19 -4.72
CA GLN A 114 -11.01 14.32 -5.35
C GLN A 114 -10.41 12.95 -5.63
N VAL A 115 -11.18 11.89 -5.34
CA VAL A 115 -10.79 10.53 -5.71
C VAL A 115 -10.93 10.37 -7.23
N ILE A 116 -9.82 10.21 -7.92
CA ILE A 116 -9.76 10.02 -9.38
C ILE A 116 -9.69 8.54 -9.76
N LYS A 117 -9.25 7.67 -8.84
CA LYS A 117 -9.24 6.21 -9.02
C LYS A 117 -9.32 5.49 -7.69
N SER A 118 -9.93 4.32 -7.66
CA SER A 118 -9.92 3.44 -6.49
C SER A 118 -10.10 1.98 -6.89
N GLY A 119 -9.83 1.07 -5.97
CA GLY A 119 -10.07 -0.35 -6.18
C GLY A 119 -9.67 -1.21 -4.99
N GLU A 120 -10.01 -2.49 -5.06
CA GLU A 120 -9.67 -3.49 -4.05
C GLU A 120 -9.05 -4.75 -4.71
N PRO A 121 -7.82 -4.65 -5.26
CA PRO A 121 -7.25 -5.74 -6.03
C PRO A 121 -6.71 -6.87 -5.15
N LYS A 122 -6.88 -8.10 -5.63
CA LYS A 122 -6.20 -9.30 -5.14
C LYS A 122 -5.02 -9.62 -6.07
N LEU A 123 -3.82 -9.30 -5.59
CA LEU A 123 -2.57 -9.51 -6.31
C LEU A 123 -2.07 -10.92 -6.08
N ALA A 124 -1.51 -11.51 -7.13
CA ALA A 124 -0.78 -12.77 -7.08
C ALA A 124 0.24 -12.80 -8.22
N ASP A 125 1.41 -13.38 -7.98
CA ASP A 125 2.41 -13.65 -9.03
C ASP A 125 2.81 -15.13 -9.09
N PRO A 126 2.01 -15.98 -9.74
CA PRO A 126 2.33 -17.40 -9.89
C PRO A 126 3.66 -17.68 -10.61
N ASN A 127 4.21 -16.70 -11.36
CA ASN A 127 5.44 -16.83 -12.12
C ASN A 127 6.62 -16.08 -11.45
N TYR A 128 6.54 -15.80 -10.15
CA TYR A 128 7.49 -14.96 -9.39
C TYR A 128 8.97 -15.36 -9.49
N LEU A 129 9.28 -16.62 -9.80
CA LEU A 129 10.65 -17.11 -10.03
C LEU A 129 11.12 -17.00 -11.49
N MET A 130 10.20 -16.84 -12.44
CA MET A 130 10.49 -16.76 -13.88
C MET A 130 10.54 -15.31 -14.37
N SER A 131 9.92 -14.38 -13.66
CA SER A 131 9.94 -12.95 -14.01
C SER A 131 11.25 -12.27 -13.59
N SER A 132 11.65 -11.25 -14.36
CA SER A 132 12.68 -10.31 -13.91
C SER A 132 12.25 -9.64 -12.61
N ASN A 133 13.18 -9.53 -11.66
CA ASN A 133 12.95 -8.92 -10.36
C ASN A 133 13.91 -7.75 -10.16
N LEU A 134 13.36 -6.53 -10.06
CA LEU A 134 14.13 -5.30 -9.86
C LEU A 134 14.68 -5.16 -8.44
N TYR A 135 14.11 -5.90 -7.49
CA TYR A 135 14.45 -5.89 -6.06
C TYR A 135 15.29 -7.11 -5.70
N ASN A 136 16.05 -7.66 -6.67
CA ASN A 136 16.89 -8.82 -6.41
C ASN A 136 17.87 -8.54 -5.27
N ASN A 137 18.03 -9.49 -4.35
CA ASN A 137 18.80 -9.40 -3.11
C ASN A 137 18.23 -8.48 -2.01
N GLU A 138 17.01 -7.95 -2.16
CA GLU A 138 16.31 -7.25 -1.08
C GLU A 138 15.39 -8.20 -0.30
N GLN A 139 15.08 -7.83 0.95
CA GLN A 139 13.98 -8.47 1.68
C GLN A 139 12.64 -8.23 0.98
N TYR A 140 11.81 -9.27 0.95
CA TYR A 140 10.49 -9.29 0.31
C TYR A 140 10.52 -8.93 -1.18
N SER A 141 11.58 -9.37 -1.89
CA SER A 141 11.82 -9.00 -3.28
C SER A 141 10.66 -9.37 -4.22
N HIS A 142 9.99 -10.50 -3.99
CA HIS A 142 8.90 -10.96 -4.84
C HIS A 142 7.61 -10.18 -4.60
N GLU A 143 7.32 -9.84 -3.36
CA GLU A 143 6.19 -8.97 -3.00
C GLU A 143 6.39 -7.56 -3.56
N LYS A 144 7.60 -7.00 -3.41
CA LYS A 144 7.95 -5.69 -3.95
C LYS A 144 7.82 -5.66 -5.47
N GLN A 145 8.28 -6.70 -6.15
CA GLN A 145 8.12 -6.84 -7.60
C GLN A 145 6.63 -6.87 -7.99
N MET A 146 5.82 -7.66 -7.28
CA MET A 146 4.37 -7.74 -7.50
C MET A 146 3.67 -6.38 -7.29
N LEU A 147 4.07 -5.60 -6.29
CA LEU A 147 3.57 -4.24 -6.05
C LEU A 147 3.99 -3.27 -7.17
N GLU A 148 5.24 -3.32 -7.65
CA GLU A 148 5.69 -2.52 -8.80
C GLU A 148 4.87 -2.85 -10.06
N ASP A 149 4.61 -4.13 -10.33
CA ASP A 149 3.84 -4.54 -11.51
C ASP A 149 2.38 -4.07 -11.42
N TRP A 150 1.75 -4.25 -10.27
CA TRP A 150 0.41 -3.70 -10.01
C TRP A 150 0.38 -2.19 -10.21
N PHE A 151 1.32 -1.46 -9.60
CA PHE A 151 1.38 0.00 -9.70
C PHE A 151 1.57 0.47 -11.15
N ARG A 152 2.50 -0.13 -11.89
CA ARG A 152 2.73 0.21 -13.30
C ARG A 152 1.50 -0.04 -14.16
N LYS A 153 0.86 -1.19 -13.99
CA LYS A 153 -0.31 -1.59 -14.78
C LYS A 153 -1.54 -0.76 -14.44
N ASP A 154 -1.88 -0.69 -13.16
CA ASP A 154 -3.16 -0.16 -12.72
C ASP A 154 -3.09 1.33 -12.43
N LEU A 155 -1.98 1.88 -11.94
CA LEU A 155 -1.92 3.32 -11.63
C LEU A 155 -1.28 4.15 -12.75
N LEU A 156 -0.28 3.60 -13.46
CA LEU A 156 0.34 4.31 -14.58
C LEU A 156 -0.20 3.91 -15.96
N GLY A 157 -1.05 2.89 -16.06
CA GLY A 157 -1.58 2.41 -17.33
C GLY A 157 -0.52 1.82 -18.28
N LYS A 158 0.65 1.45 -17.77
CA LYS A 158 1.74 0.87 -18.55
C LYS A 158 1.62 -0.65 -18.52
N SER A 159 1.38 -1.28 -19.67
CA SER A 159 1.58 -2.73 -19.75
C SER A 159 3.07 -3.06 -19.62
N ARG A 160 3.38 -4.26 -19.11
CA ARG A 160 4.72 -4.83 -19.21
C ARG A 160 5.17 -4.88 -20.66
#